data_AF-A0A947C7V4-F1
#
_entry.id   AF-A0A947C7V4-F1
#
_cell.length_a   1.000
_cell.length_b   1.000
_cell.length_c   1.000
_cell.angle_alpha   90.00
_cell.angle_beta   90.00
_cell.angle_gamma   90.00
#
_symmetry.space_group_name_H-M   'P 1'
#
loop_
_entity.id
_entity.type
_entity.pdbx_description
1 polymer ?
#
loop_
_entity_poly.entity_id
_entity_poly.type
_entity_poly.pdbx_seq_one_letter_code
_entity_poly.pdbx_strand_id
1 'polypeptide(L)'
;MKGEGTPPPDTRDLLRKYELRPKRSFSQNFLIQPGAIAQIADAALAMGEQIVELGPGLGALTHALLERGATVLAVELDRDMVRVLEEEFAT
;
A
#
# COMPACT_ATOMS: atom_id res chain seq x y z
N MET A 1 19.39 9.40 -12.96
CA MET A 1 19.04 8.08 -12.40
C MET A 1 18.28 8.33 -11.11
N LYS A 2 16.94 8.25 -11.12
CA LYS A 2 16.15 8.30 -9.88
C LYS A 2 16.09 6.88 -9.32
N GLY A 3 16.34 6.74 -8.03
CA GLY A 3 16.50 5.46 -7.34
C GLY A 3 15.30 4.54 -7.59
N GLU A 4 15.60 3.32 -8.01
CA GLU A 4 14.64 2.22 -7.96
C GLU A 4 14.44 1.92 -6.48
N GLY A 5 13.37 2.47 -5.91
CA GLY A 5 12.84 1.99 -4.63
C GLY A 5 12.51 0.50 -4.73
N THR A 6 12.52 -0.18 -3.60
CA THR A 6 12.15 -1.59 -3.54
C THR A 6 10.71 -1.70 -4.02
N PRO A 7 10.42 -2.52 -5.05
CA PRO A 7 9.04 -2.69 -5.49
C PRO A 7 8.21 -3.27 -4.33
N PRO A 8 6.96 -2.82 -4.14
CA PRO A 8 6.09 -3.39 -3.11
C PRO A 8 5.95 -4.90 -3.35
N PRO A 9 5.75 -5.70 -2.28
CA PRO A 9 5.62 -7.15 -2.41
C PRO A 9 4.48 -7.52 -3.37
N ASP A 10 4.63 -8.64 -4.08
CA ASP A 10 3.58 -9.12 -4.98
C ASP A 10 2.29 -9.42 -4.22
N THR A 11 1.17 -8.89 -4.73
CA THR A 11 -0.16 -9.04 -4.13
C THR A 11 -0.56 -10.50 -3.94
N ARG A 12 -0.27 -11.38 -4.90
CA ARG A 12 -0.65 -12.80 -4.82
C ARG A 12 0.19 -13.53 -3.78
N ASP A 13 1.45 -13.16 -3.65
CA ASP A 13 2.34 -13.75 -2.66
C ASP A 13 1.96 -13.32 -1.24
N LEU A 14 1.61 -12.04 -1.02
CA LEU A 14 1.06 -11.59 0.26
C LEU A 14 -0.26 -12.29 0.61
N LEU A 15 -1.22 -12.33 -0.33
CA LEU A 15 -2.48 -13.04 -0.09
C LEU A 15 -2.25 -14.53 0.25
N ARG A 16 -1.26 -15.17 -0.38
CA ARG A 16 -0.90 -16.56 -0.06
C ARG A 16 -0.23 -16.68 1.31
N LYS A 17 0.74 -15.82 1.62
CA LYS A 17 1.47 -15.78 2.90
C LYS A 17 0.50 -15.67 4.08
N TYR A 18 -0.51 -14.83 3.94
CA TYR A 18 -1.50 -14.57 4.98
C TYR A 18 -2.76 -15.45 4.89
N GLU A 19 -2.81 -16.37 3.92
CA GLU A 19 -3.96 -17.25 3.67
C GLU A 19 -5.29 -16.49 3.44
N LEU A 20 -5.22 -15.32 2.81
CA LEU A 20 -6.35 -14.42 2.58
C LEU A 20 -6.87 -14.50 1.14
N ARG A 21 -8.11 -14.03 0.97
CA ARG A 21 -8.74 -13.84 -0.35
C ARG A 21 -9.41 -12.47 -0.41
N PRO A 22 -9.42 -11.82 -1.60
CA PRO A 22 -10.14 -10.55 -1.76
C PRO A 22 -11.63 -10.71 -1.41
N LYS A 23 -12.13 -9.83 -0.54
CA LYS A 23 -13.50 -9.81 -0.07
C LYS A 23 -14.33 -8.84 -0.91
N ARG A 24 -15.31 -9.38 -1.65
CA ARG A 24 -16.24 -8.56 -2.46
C ARG A 24 -17.10 -7.60 -1.62
N SER A 25 -17.42 -7.96 -0.37
CA SER A 25 -18.18 -7.12 0.55
C SER A 25 -17.46 -5.81 0.92
N PHE A 26 -16.12 -5.79 0.79
CA PHE A 26 -15.29 -4.61 1.00
C PHE A 26 -14.81 -4.00 -0.33
N SER A 27 -15.35 -4.44 -1.48
CA SER A 27 -14.94 -3.96 -2.81
C SER A 27 -13.43 -4.01 -3.06
N GLN A 28 -12.73 -4.98 -2.47
CA GLN A 28 -11.26 -5.06 -2.53
C GLN A 28 -10.77 -5.32 -3.97
N ASN A 29 -10.04 -4.34 -4.49
CA ASN A 29 -9.27 -4.42 -5.74
C ASN A 29 -7.88 -3.84 -5.45
N PHE A 30 -6.83 -4.61 -5.70
CA PHE A 30 -5.47 -4.22 -5.32
C PHE A 30 -4.73 -3.57 -6.50
N LEU A 31 -3.97 -2.50 -6.21
CA LEU A 31 -3.08 -1.87 -7.17
C LEU A 31 -1.86 -2.78 -7.42
N ILE A 32 -1.69 -3.23 -8.66
CA ILE A 32 -0.61 -4.14 -9.05
C ILE A 32 0.33 -3.58 -10.12
N GLN A 33 0.00 -2.42 -10.70
CA GLN A 33 0.77 -1.84 -11.80
C GLN A 33 1.79 -0.84 -11.24
N PRO A 34 3.11 -1.13 -11.28
CA PRO A 34 4.11 -0.28 -10.62
C PRO A 34 4.13 1.15 -11.13
N GLY A 35 3.92 1.34 -12.45
CA GLY A 35 3.85 2.68 -13.05
C GLY A 35 2.69 3.52 -12.52
N ALA A 36 1.51 2.92 -12.35
CA ALA A 36 0.36 3.62 -11.79
C ALA A 36 0.57 3.96 -10.30
N ILE A 37 1.13 3.03 -9.54
CA ILE A 37 1.47 3.25 -8.11
C ILE A 37 2.45 4.42 -7.99
N ALA A 38 3.52 4.43 -8.78
CA ALA A 38 4.52 5.50 -8.78
C ALA A 38 3.91 6.86 -9.17
N GLN A 39 3.06 6.90 -10.20
CA GLN A 39 2.38 8.12 -10.63
C GLN A 39 1.44 8.67 -9.56
N ILE A 40 0.66 7.82 -8.90
CA ILE A 40 -0.23 8.23 -7.81
C ILE A 40 0.59 8.77 -6.63
N ALA A 41 1.66 8.07 -6.25
CA ALA A 41 2.52 8.49 -5.15
C ALA A 41 3.22 9.84 -5.43
N ASP A 42 3.79 10.01 -6.62
CA ASP A 42 4.42 11.27 -7.04
C ASP A 42 3.41 12.43 -7.03
N ALA A 43 2.19 12.19 -7.53
CA ALA A 43 1.13 13.20 -7.54
C ALA A 43 0.66 13.55 -6.12
N ALA A 44 0.57 12.57 -5.22
CA ALA A 44 0.20 12.81 -3.83
C ALA A 44 1.26 13.64 -3.10
N LEU A 45 2.55 13.28 -3.23
CA LEU A 45 3.64 14.04 -2.59
C LEU A 45 3.80 15.46 -3.14
N ALA A 46 3.43 15.70 -4.39
CA ALA A 46 3.39 17.06 -4.94
C ALA A 46 2.37 17.96 -4.20
N MET A 47 1.38 17.39 -3.50
CA MET A 47 0.40 18.12 -2.70
C MET A 47 0.82 18.25 -1.22
N GLY A 48 1.73 17.42 -0.74
CA GLY A 48 2.24 17.44 0.63
C GLY A 48 2.77 16.10 1.12
N GLU A 49 3.55 16.13 2.19
CA GLU A 49 4.23 14.94 2.75
C GLU A 49 3.39 14.22 3.81
N GLN A 50 2.35 14.86 4.36
CA GLN A 50 1.43 14.27 5.35
C GLN A 50 0.20 13.74 4.62
N ILE A 51 0.05 12.41 4.56
CA ILE A 51 -0.97 11.75 3.74
C ILE A 51 -1.89 10.91 4.62
N VAL A 52 -3.20 11.06 4.41
CA VAL A 52 -4.19 10.12 4.93
C VAL A 52 -4.58 9.17 3.80
N GLU A 53 -4.29 7.88 3.96
CA GLU A 53 -4.64 6.84 2.99
C GLU A 53 -5.86 6.06 3.48
N LEU A 54 -6.93 6.06 2.69
CA LEU A 54 -8.15 5.30 2.97
C LEU A 54 -8.16 4.01 2.16
N GLY A 55 -8.30 2.86 2.82
CA GLY A 55 -8.28 1.56 2.16
C GLY A 55 -6.90 1.19 1.59
N PRO A 56 -5.84 1.19 2.41
CA PRO A 56 -4.49 0.78 2.00
C PRO A 56 -4.44 -0.67 1.48
N GLY A 57 -5.37 -1.54 1.92
CA GLY A 57 -5.38 -2.95 1.55
C GLY A 57 -4.09 -3.65 1.99
N LEU A 58 -3.32 -4.16 1.02
CA LEU A 58 -2.02 -4.81 1.27
C LEU A 58 -0.84 -3.82 1.33
N GLY A 59 -1.09 -2.52 1.23
CA GLY A 59 -0.07 -1.49 1.43
C GLY A 59 0.79 -1.15 0.22
N ALA A 60 0.38 -1.50 -1.00
CA ALA A 60 1.16 -1.24 -2.21
C ALA A 60 1.44 0.25 -2.44
N LEU A 61 0.41 1.10 -2.28
CA LEU A 61 0.58 2.55 -2.36
C LEU A 61 1.25 3.09 -1.09
N THR A 62 0.87 2.60 0.09
CA THR A 62 1.52 2.93 1.37
C THR A 62 3.05 2.80 1.28
N HIS A 63 3.57 1.68 0.76
CA HIS A 63 5.00 1.46 0.56
C HIS A 63 5.62 2.54 -0.33
N ALA A 64 5.02 2.77 -1.51
CA ALA A 64 5.52 3.76 -2.47
C ALA A 64 5.52 5.20 -1.92
N LEU A 65 4.56 5.54 -1.06
CA LEU A 65 4.50 6.82 -0.37
C LEU A 65 5.60 6.94 0.68
N LEU A 66 5.79 5.92 1.51
CA LEU A 66 6.81 5.89 2.57
C LEU A 66 8.22 5.95 1.98
N GLU A 67 8.50 5.21 0.88
CA GLU A 67 9.79 5.27 0.19
C GLU A 67 10.13 6.66 -0.36
N ARG A 68 9.12 7.48 -0.61
CA ARG A 68 9.28 8.87 -1.07
C ARG A 68 9.37 9.87 0.09
N GLY A 69 9.37 9.39 1.33
CA GLY A 69 9.50 10.22 2.53
C GLY A 69 8.17 10.77 3.05
N ALA A 70 7.03 10.30 2.58
CA ALA A 70 5.75 10.70 3.15
C ALA A 70 5.59 10.15 4.59
N THR A 71 4.89 10.90 5.43
CA THR A 71 4.29 10.39 6.66
C THR A 71 2.86 9.98 6.36
N VAL A 72 2.52 8.71 6.54
CA VAL A 72 1.22 8.16 6.15
C VAL A 72 0.41 7.75 7.38
N LEU A 73 -0.83 8.25 7.46
CA LEU A 73 -1.87 7.71 8.32
C LEU A 73 -2.79 6.82 7.48
N ALA A 74 -2.66 5.51 7.62
CA ALA A 74 -3.48 4.55 6.90
C ALA A 74 -4.73 4.18 7.72
N VAL A 75 -5.90 4.21 7.07
CA VAL A 75 -7.20 3.86 7.67
C VAL A 75 -7.82 2.68 6.91
N GLU A 76 -7.97 1.55 7.58
CA GLU A 76 -8.46 0.31 7.00
C GLU A 76 -9.62 -0.28 7.83
N LEU A 77 -10.65 -0.77 7.13
CA LEU A 77 -11.85 -1.33 7.74
C LEU A 77 -11.74 -2.86 7.89
N ASP A 78 -11.06 -3.54 6.97
CA ASP A 78 -10.88 -4.98 7.02
C ASP A 78 -9.78 -5.34 8.04
N ARG A 79 -10.19 -5.95 9.15
CA ARG A 79 -9.28 -6.38 10.22
C ARG A 79 -8.19 -7.34 9.75
N ASP A 80 -8.44 -8.12 8.71
CA ASP A 80 -7.40 -9.01 8.16
C ASP A 80 -6.32 -8.19 7.44
N MET A 81 -6.69 -7.13 6.71
CA MET A 81 -5.74 -6.21 6.06
C MET A 81 -4.97 -5.39 7.11
N VAL A 82 -5.62 -4.98 8.20
CA VAL A 82 -4.94 -4.32 9.33
C VAL A 82 -3.80 -5.20 9.85
N ARG A 83 -4.04 -6.49 10.06
CA ARG A 83 -2.99 -7.42 10.52
C ARG A 83 -1.85 -7.56 9.52
N VAL A 84 -2.16 -7.61 8.23
CA VAL A 84 -1.12 -7.63 7.18
C VAL A 84 -0.26 -6.36 7.26
N LEU A 85 -0.88 -5.18 7.34
CA LEU A 85 -0.16 -3.90 7.40
C LEU A 85 0.67 -3.77 8.68
N GLU A 86 0.15 -4.20 9.83
CA GLU A 86 0.89 -4.21 11.08
C GLU A 86 2.15 -5.08 10.98
N GLU A 87 2.09 -6.23 10.32
CA GLU A 87 3.26 -7.11 10.14
C GLU A 87 4.24 -6.63 9.07
N GLU A 88 3.75 -6.15 7.92
CA GLU A 88 4.60 -5.69 6.81
C GLU A 88 5.30 -4.35 7.10
N PHE A 89 4.75 -3.54 8.02
CA PHE A 89 5.29 -2.24 8.42
C PHE A 89 5.71 -2.18 9.90
N ALA A 90 5.76 -3.33 10.58
CA ALA A 90 6.36 -3.43 11.91
C ALA A 90 7.83 -2.99 11.84
N THR A 91 8.20 -1.99 12.65
CA THR A 91 9.58 -1.49 12.80
C THR A 91 10.30 -2.23 13.91
#